data_AF-C6LBP6-F1
#
_entry.id   AF-C6LBP6-F1
#
_cell.length_a   1.000
_cell.length_b   1.000
_cell.length_c   1.000
_cell.angle_alpha   90.00
_cell.angle_beta   90.00
_cell.angle_gamma   90.00
#
_symmetry.space_group_name_H-M   'P 1'
#
loop_
_entity.id
_entity.type
_entity.pdbx_description
1 polymer ?
#
loop_
_entity_poly.entity_id
_entity_poly.type
_entity_poly.pdbx_seq_one_letter_code
_entity_poly.pdbx_strand_id
1 'polypeptide(L)' 'MQLGLLPLPKTANPEHMQNNAEVDFVISDADMEILKTMEQIEDYGEYSGFPVFGGKL' A
#
# COMPACT_ATOMS: atom_id res chain seq x y z
N MET A 1 2.77 10.10 -8.95
CA MET A 1 2.78 8.74 -8.36
C MET A 1 3.19 7.75 -9.43
N GLN A 2 4.28 7.01 -9.25
CA GLN A 2 4.98 6.25 -10.31
C GLN A 2 4.14 5.16 -11.00
N LEU A 3 3.09 4.66 -10.33
CA LEU A 3 2.14 3.69 -10.91
C LEU A 3 0.89 4.32 -11.54
N GLY A 4 0.78 5.66 -11.57
CA GLY A 4 -0.40 6.36 -12.09
C GLY A 4 -1.65 6.27 -11.20
N LEU A 5 -1.51 5.81 -9.95
CA LEU A 5 -2.60 5.65 -8.99
C LEU A 5 -2.73 6.88 -8.08
N LEU A 6 -3.95 7.13 -7.59
CA LEU A 6 -4.24 8.17 -6.60
C LEU A 6 -4.17 7.58 -5.18
N PRO A 7 -3.25 8.04 -4.31
CA PRO A 7 -3.18 7.58 -2.93
C PRO A 7 -4.26 8.28 -2.09
N LEU A 8 -4.91 7.53 -1.20
CA LEU A 8 -5.93 8.06 -0.27
C LEU A 8 -5.56 7.72 1.19
N PRO A 9 -4.46 8.29 1.72
CA PRO A 9 -4.01 7.96 3.07
C PRO A 9 -4.99 8.52 4.11
N LYS A 10 -5.45 7.65 5.02
CA LYS A 10 -6.31 8.04 6.15
C LYS A 10 -5.45 8.38 7.36
N THR A 11 -5.59 9.60 7.88
CA THR A 11 -4.96 9.99 9.15
C THR A 11 -5.79 11.05 9.87
N ALA A 12 -5.79 11.00 11.21
CA ALA A 12 -6.31 12.07 12.07
C ALA A 12 -5.20 12.96 12.64
N ASN A 13 -3.93 12.56 12.50
CA ASN A 13 -2.77 13.31 12.98
C ASN A 13 -2.33 14.35 11.92
N PRO A 14 -2.30 15.66 12.24
CA PRO A 14 -1.86 16.71 11.32
C PRO A 14 -0.43 16.54 10.79
N GLU A 15 0.50 16.07 11.61
CA GLU A 15 1.89 15.83 11.19
C GLU A 15 1.97 14.75 10.11
N HIS A 16 1.23 13.66 10.30
CA HIS A 16 1.11 12.62 9.28
C HIS A 16 0.40 13.11 8.02
N MET A 17 -0.57 14.02 8.15
CA MET A 17 -1.24 14.61 6.98
C MET A 17 -0.24 15.37 6.11
N GLN A 18 0.65 16.15 6.72
CA GLN A 18 1.70 16.88 6.01
C GLN A 18 2.69 15.91 5.35
N ASN A 19 3.24 14.96 6.10
CA ASN A 19 4.21 14.00 5.57
C ASN A 19 3.63 13.13 4.45
N ASN A 20 2.36 12.70 4.56
CA ASN A 20 1.69 11.92 3.52
C ASN A 20 1.46 12.72 2.21
N ALA A 21 1.42 14.05 2.29
CA ALA A 21 1.29 14.93 1.13
C ALA A 21 2.66 15.26 0.49
N GLU A 22 3.75 15.12 1.25
CA GLU A 22 5.13 15.44 0.83
C GLU A 22 5.78 14.29 0.04
N VAL A 23 5.18 13.93 -1.09
CA VAL A 23 5.62 12.81 -1.95
C VAL A 23 6.46 13.27 -3.15
N ASP A 24 7.39 14.22 -2.93
CA ASP A 24 8.26 14.78 -3.97
C ASP A 24 9.57 13.99 -4.14
N PHE A 25 9.45 12.71 -4.50
CA PHE A 25 10.60 11.84 -4.78
C PHE A 25 10.29 10.82 -5.88
N VAL A 26 11.35 10.20 -6.39
CA VAL A 26 11.27 9.12 -7.37
C VAL A 26 11.97 7.91 -6.78
N ILE A 27 11.25 6.80 -6.66
CA ILE A 27 11.84 5.49 -6.33
C ILE A 27 12.66 5.04 -7.53
N SER A 28 13.88 4.56 -7.29
CA SER A 28 14.76 4.08 -8.37
C SER A 28 14.12 2.91 -9.13
N ASP A 29 14.52 2.69 -10.38
CA ASP A 29 14.00 1.57 -11.18
C ASP A 29 14.27 0.22 -10.50
N ALA A 30 15.45 0.05 -9.90
CA ALA A 30 15.82 -1.18 -9.19
C ALA A 30 14.94 -1.41 -7.97
N ASP A 31 14.72 -0.38 -7.14
CA ASP A 31 13.84 -0.50 -5.97
C ASP A 31 12.39 -0.71 -6.38
N MET A 32 11.95 -0.11 -7.50
CA MET A 32 10.61 -0.35 -8.01
C MET A 32 10.38 -1.77 -8.49
N GLU A 33 11.38 -2.41 -9.11
CA GLU A 33 11.25 -3.83 -9.47
C GLU A 33 11.13 -4.72 -8.23
N ILE A 34 11.90 -4.43 -7.18
CA ILE A 34 11.78 -5.14 -5.89
C ILE A 34 10.36 -5.00 -5.32
N LEU A 35 9.82 -3.79 -5.28
CA LEU A 35 8.49 -3.51 -4.76
C LEU A 35 7.37 -4.20 -5.56
N LYS A 36 7.52 -4.30 -6.89
CA LYS A 36 6.54 -5.00 -7.75
C LYS A 36 6.52 -6.51 -7.53
N THR A 37 7.64 -7.09 -7.10
CA THR A 37 7.79 -8.53 -6.89
C THR A 37 7.66 -8.94 -5.41
N MET A 38 7.17 -8.06 -4.54
CA MET A 38 6.90 -8.43 -3.16
C MET A 38 5.89 -9.57 -3.10
N GLU A 39 6.10 -10.50 -2.16
CA GLU A 39 5.23 -11.64 -1.96
C GLU A 39 3.80 -11.18 -1.66
N GLN A 40 2.83 -11.84 -2.30
CA GLN A 40 1.43 -11.60 -1.99
C GLN A 40 1.11 -12.13 -0.60
N ILE A 41 0.24 -11.42 0.12
CA ILE A 41 -0.23 -11.86 1.44
C ILE A 41 -1.07 -13.13 1.26
N GLU A 42 -0.57 -14.26 1.78
CA GLU A 42 -1.25 -15.55 1.70
C GLU A 42 -2.32 -15.74 2.79
N ASP A 43 -2.11 -15.14 3.97
CA ASP A 43 -2.98 -15.29 5.14
C ASP A 43 -3.19 -13.92 5.82
N TYR A 44 -4.45 -13.55 6.00
CA TYR A 44 -4.89 -12.35 6.73
C TYR A 44 -5.10 -12.63 8.24
N GLY A 45 -4.67 -13.80 8.73
CA GLY A 45 -4.73 -14.23 10.11
C GLY A 45 -6.16 -14.39 10.61
N GLU A 46 -6.47 -13.74 11.74
CA GLU A 46 -7.83 -13.74 12.32
C GLU A 46 -8.87 -13.11 11.37
N TYR A 47 -8.44 -12.31 10.39
CA TYR A 47 -9.33 -11.64 9.43
C TYR A 47 -9.57 -12.46 8.15
N SER A 48 -8.94 -13.64 8.00
CA SER A 48 -9.14 -14.51 6.82
C SER A 48 -10.59 -15.00 6.67
N GLY A 49 -11.39 -14.96 7.74
CA GLY A 49 -12.82 -15.27 7.70
C GLY A 49 -13.72 -14.20 7.08
N PHE A 50 -13.21 -12.99 6.81
CA PHE A 50 -14.00 -11.96 6.12
C PHE A 50 -14.14 -12.32 4.63
N PRO A 51 -15.35 -12.24 4.03
CA PRO A 51 -15.58 -12.64 2.63
C PRO A 51 -14.73 -11.92 1.58
N VAL A 52 -14.16 -10.77 1.94
CA VAL A 52 -13.29 -9.97 1.07
C VAL A 52 -11.83 -10.43 1.10
N PHE A 53 -11.42 -11.18 2.12
CA PHE A 53 -10.04 -11.64 2.33
C PHE A 53 -9.88 -13.16 2.20
N GLY A 54 -10.97 -13.94 2.32
CA GLY A 54 -10.94 -15.42 2.35
C GLY A 54 -11.00 -16.15 1.00
N GLY A 55 -10.88 -15.48 -0.14
CA GLY A 55 -11.04 -16.11 -1.46
C GLY A 55 -12.50 -16.49 -1.79
N LYS A 56 -12.71 -17.33 -2.81
CA LYS A 56 -14.08 -17.72 -3.24
C LYS A 56 -14.77 -18.56 -2.17
N LEU A 57 -15.96 -18.12 -1.75
CA LEU A 57 -16.97 -18.90 -1.03
C LEU A 57 -17.25 -20.25 -1.72
#